data_AF-A0A9J7MN81-F1
#
_entry.id   AF-A0A9J7MN81-F1
#
_cell.length_a   1.000
_cell.length_b   1.000
_cell.length_c   1.000
_cell.angle_alpha   90.00
_cell.angle_beta   90.00
_cell.angle_gamma   90.00
#
_symmetry.space_group_name_H-M   'P 1'
#
loop_
_entity.id
_entity.type
_entity.pdbx_description
1 polymer ?
#
loop_
_entity_poly.entity_id
_entity_poly.type
_entity_poly.pdbx_seq_one_letter_code
_entity_poly.pdbx_strand_id
1 'polypeptide(L)'
;MRWPHGIIPYTFDVAFNSYDRDIVIKAMRHWEEHTCLRFVPLGSPQARNLPTDNYIKFIKGRGCWSKVGMFWWTSAQELSLGNECLQSKYAVAIAVHEMGHAIGFFHEHARPDRDNYVTIQWDNIRWGRYRHFVRFGYNMIDTFDIPYDYLSIMHYADNEFSWNRHSLRTIETRDPAYQNIIGQSISLSFLDIKMTNQMYKCAARCPSYVRCTRPNSFVGPTCRCMCPGYHGLGTRECPHESTQIVHGYGGHRHRLDCYQGNGNTYRGSRSWTRSGRACLNWSNTLDRDVSTLSYPRGSAGIGNHNYCRNPYPGSPQPWCYVGDIRIFWEYCDVPRCDY
;
A
#
# COMPACT_ATOMS: atom_id res chain seq x y z
N MET A 1 -18.49 -5.83 -8.88
CA MET A 1 -18.27 -5.57 -10.33
C MET A 1 -17.46 -4.30 -10.47
N ARG A 2 -16.56 -4.25 -11.45
CA ARG A 2 -15.59 -3.15 -11.63
C ARG A 2 -16.13 -2.10 -12.60
N TRP A 3 -15.68 -0.86 -12.44
CA TRP A 3 -16.01 0.22 -13.36
C TRP A 3 -15.33 0.02 -14.73
N PRO A 4 -16.05 0.09 -15.86
CA PRO A 4 -15.47 -0.08 -17.19
C PRO A 4 -14.33 0.88 -17.44
N HIS A 5 -13.20 0.35 -17.94
CA HIS A 5 -11.98 1.09 -18.24
C HIS A 5 -11.38 1.88 -17.05
N GLY A 6 -11.81 1.60 -15.81
CA GLY A 6 -11.42 2.39 -14.63
C GLY A 6 -11.97 3.81 -14.63
N ILE A 7 -12.97 4.12 -15.46
CA ILE A 7 -13.62 5.43 -15.51
C ILE A 7 -14.86 5.39 -14.63
N ILE A 8 -14.96 6.34 -13.71
CA ILE A 8 -16.02 6.43 -12.71
C ILE A 8 -16.77 7.76 -12.93
N PRO A 9 -17.87 7.75 -13.70
CA PRO A 9 -18.70 8.93 -13.84
C PRO A 9 -19.30 9.35 -12.51
N TYR A 10 -19.38 10.66 -12.26
CA TYR A 10 -20.00 11.18 -11.05
C TYR A 10 -20.85 12.43 -11.28
N THR A 11 -21.74 12.68 -10.31
CA THR A 11 -22.46 13.93 -10.15
C THR A 11 -22.63 14.27 -8.67
N PHE A 12 -22.92 15.53 -8.38
CA PHE A 12 -23.22 16.02 -7.04
C PHE A 12 -24.70 16.32 -6.91
N ASP A 13 -25.28 15.95 -5.77
CA ASP A 13 -26.57 16.49 -5.36
C ASP A 13 -26.48 18.02 -5.13
N VAL A 14 -27.59 18.71 -5.33
CA VAL A 14 -27.70 20.17 -5.18
C VAL A 14 -27.31 20.64 -3.78
N ALA A 15 -27.40 19.77 -2.77
CA ALA A 15 -27.02 20.07 -1.39
C ALA A 15 -25.50 20.24 -1.16
N PHE A 16 -24.64 19.87 -2.12
CA PHE A 16 -23.19 20.07 -2.02
C PHE A 16 -22.79 21.48 -2.44
N ASN A 17 -22.29 22.25 -1.48
CA ASN A 17 -21.69 23.56 -1.73
C ASN A 17 -20.25 23.41 -2.28
N SER A 18 -19.57 24.53 -2.55
CA SER A 18 -18.21 24.52 -3.09
C SER A 18 -17.18 23.86 -2.15
N TYR A 19 -17.32 24.04 -0.84
CA TYR A 19 -16.44 23.43 0.16
C TYR A 19 -16.59 21.91 0.22
N ASP A 20 -17.83 21.41 0.21
CA ASP A 20 -18.10 19.97 0.20
C ASP A 20 -17.56 19.31 -1.07
N ARG A 21 -17.75 19.98 -2.22
CA ARG A 21 -17.21 19.51 -3.51
C ARG A 21 -15.70 19.46 -3.49
N ASP A 22 -15.02 20.44 -2.90
CA ASP A 22 -13.56 20.46 -2.79
C ASP A 22 -13.02 19.26 -1.98
N ILE A 23 -13.68 18.87 -0.89
CA ILE A 23 -13.34 17.65 -0.14
C ILE A 23 -13.42 16.41 -1.03
N VAL A 24 -14.53 16.26 -1.74
CA VAL A 24 -14.74 15.11 -2.64
C VAL A 24 -13.72 15.11 -3.77
N ILE A 25 -13.43 16.26 -4.38
CA ILE A 25 -12.44 16.38 -5.45
C ILE A 25 -11.03 16.06 -4.95
N LYS A 26 -10.66 16.46 -3.73
CA LYS A 26 -9.37 16.07 -3.11
C LYS A 26 -9.28 14.55 -2.91
N ALA A 27 -10.36 13.91 -2.46
CA ALA A 27 -10.41 12.46 -2.32
C ALA A 27 -10.33 11.72 -3.68
N MET A 28 -10.99 12.25 -4.72
CA MET A 28 -10.87 11.73 -6.09
C MET A 28 -9.42 11.81 -6.58
N ARG A 29 -8.78 12.99 -6.45
CA ARG A 29 -7.37 13.18 -6.85
C ARG A 29 -6.44 12.21 -6.15
N HIS A 30 -6.67 11.96 -4.86
CA HIS A 30 -5.88 11.01 -4.09
C HIS A 30 -5.89 9.60 -4.70
N TRP A 31 -7.05 9.13 -5.17
CA TRP A 31 -7.17 7.88 -5.94
C TRP A 31 -6.52 7.96 -7.33
N GLU A 32 -6.73 9.07 -8.06
CA GLU A 32 -6.25 9.26 -9.43
C GLU A 32 -4.73 9.39 -9.55
N GLU A 33 -4.07 9.97 -8.54
CA GLU A 33 -2.62 10.14 -8.47
C GLU A 33 -1.89 8.81 -8.30
N HIS A 34 -2.51 7.87 -7.59
CA HIS A 34 -1.90 6.58 -7.23
C HIS A 34 -2.33 5.43 -8.15
N THR A 35 -3.35 5.62 -8.98
CA THR A 35 -3.95 4.56 -9.80
C THR A 35 -4.26 5.03 -11.22
N CYS A 36 -4.75 4.10 -12.06
CA CYS A 36 -5.29 4.44 -13.37
C CYS A 36 -6.78 4.83 -13.35
N LEU A 37 -7.42 4.85 -12.19
CA LEU A 37 -8.83 5.25 -12.08
C LEU A 37 -9.00 6.72 -12.44
N ARG A 38 -10.13 7.08 -13.04
CA ARG A 38 -10.46 8.48 -13.34
C ARG A 38 -11.91 8.78 -12.98
N PHE A 39 -12.10 9.78 -12.14
CA PHE A 39 -13.41 10.32 -11.83
C PHE A 39 -13.73 11.42 -12.83
N VAL A 40 -14.83 11.27 -13.54
CA VAL A 40 -15.21 12.21 -14.61
C VAL A 40 -16.63 12.71 -14.39
N PRO A 41 -16.93 13.99 -14.69
CA PRO A 41 -18.32 14.46 -14.67
C PRO A 41 -19.18 13.62 -15.63
N LEU A 42 -20.40 13.26 -15.21
CA LEU A 42 -21.31 12.39 -15.97
C LEU A 42 -21.55 12.86 -17.42
N GLY A 43 -21.54 14.17 -17.68
CA GLY A 43 -21.73 14.73 -19.02
C GLY A 43 -20.48 14.81 -19.90
N SER A 44 -19.31 14.40 -19.40
CA SER A 44 -18.03 14.51 -20.12
C SER A 44 -17.94 13.55 -21.32
N PRO A 45 -17.11 13.84 -22.35
CA PRO A 45 -16.88 12.92 -23.46
C PRO A 45 -16.44 11.51 -23.01
N GLN A 46 -15.62 11.44 -21.97
CA GLN A 46 -15.14 10.17 -21.40
C GLN A 46 -16.30 9.34 -20.83
N ALA A 47 -17.24 9.97 -20.12
CA ALA A 47 -18.41 9.29 -19.59
C ALA A 47 -19.35 8.79 -20.70
N ARG A 48 -19.57 9.60 -21.75
CA ARG A 48 -20.45 9.24 -22.89
C ARG A 48 -19.93 8.06 -23.72
N ASN A 49 -18.62 7.81 -23.70
CA ASN A 49 -17.98 6.72 -24.44
C ASN A 49 -17.95 5.40 -23.65
N LEU A 50 -18.51 5.34 -22.44
CA LEU A 50 -18.58 4.11 -21.66
C LEU A 50 -19.72 3.20 -22.16
N PRO A 51 -19.57 1.87 -22.01
CA PRO A 51 -20.60 0.91 -22.39
C PRO A 51 -21.82 0.93 -21.45
N THR A 52 -21.79 1.73 -20.39
CA THR A 52 -22.81 1.82 -19.36
C THR A 52 -23.07 3.27 -19.01
N ASP A 53 -24.30 3.59 -18.61
CA ASP A 53 -24.69 4.87 -18.04
C ASP A 53 -24.58 4.91 -16.50
N ASN A 54 -23.93 3.90 -15.88
CA ASN A 54 -23.76 3.86 -14.43
C ASN A 54 -22.86 5.00 -13.93
N TYR A 55 -23.19 5.58 -12.77
CA TYR A 55 -22.44 6.67 -12.15
C TYR A 55 -22.64 6.74 -10.63
N ILE A 56 -21.73 7.43 -9.96
CA ILE A 56 -21.85 7.76 -8.53
C ILE A 56 -22.57 9.11 -8.38
N LYS A 57 -23.66 9.12 -7.60
CA LYS A 57 -24.29 10.36 -7.14
C LYS A 57 -23.85 10.63 -5.70
N PHE A 58 -23.06 11.67 -5.49
CA PHE A 58 -22.70 12.13 -4.14
C PHE A 58 -23.90 12.83 -3.50
N ILE A 59 -24.36 12.33 -2.35
CA ILE A 59 -25.52 12.85 -1.60
C ILE A 59 -25.16 13.17 -0.14
N LYS A 60 -25.92 14.06 0.48
CA LYS A 60 -25.84 14.33 1.93
C LYS A 60 -26.89 13.52 2.68
N GLY A 61 -26.71 12.21 2.70
CA GLY A 61 -27.54 11.31 3.49
C GLY A 61 -27.18 11.33 4.97
N ARG A 62 -27.83 10.47 5.75
CA ARG A 62 -27.43 10.18 7.14
C ARG A 62 -26.26 9.21 7.14
N GLY A 63 -25.16 9.58 7.77
CA GLY A 63 -23.94 8.80 7.84
C GLY A 63 -23.06 8.89 6.60
N CYS A 64 -21.91 8.23 6.71
CA CYS A 64 -20.98 7.98 5.62
C CYS A 64 -21.20 6.54 5.16
N TRP A 65 -21.53 6.35 3.89
CA TRP A 65 -21.72 5.00 3.33
C TRP A 65 -21.67 5.01 1.80
N SER A 66 -21.39 3.84 1.25
CA SER A 66 -21.29 3.60 -0.17
C SER A 66 -21.59 2.14 -0.50
N LYS A 67 -21.98 1.87 -1.75
CA LYS A 67 -22.10 0.49 -2.26
C LYS A 67 -20.73 -0.04 -2.67
N VAL A 68 -20.56 -1.37 -2.60
CA VAL A 68 -19.29 -2.01 -2.99
C VAL A 68 -19.26 -2.30 -4.49
N GLY A 69 -18.39 -1.59 -5.22
CA GLY A 69 -18.22 -1.69 -6.67
C GLY A 69 -19.30 -0.96 -7.46
N MET A 70 -19.28 -1.17 -8.79
CA MET A 70 -20.31 -0.68 -9.71
C MET A 70 -21.56 -1.58 -9.67
N PHE A 71 -22.71 -1.03 -9.33
CA PHE A 71 -24.01 -1.68 -9.47
C PHE A 71 -24.56 -1.48 -10.88
N TRP A 72 -24.92 -2.58 -11.56
CA TRP A 72 -25.36 -2.56 -12.95
C TRP A 72 -26.88 -2.41 -13.13
N TRP A 73 -27.70 -2.72 -12.12
CA TRP A 73 -29.17 -2.68 -12.23
C TRP A 73 -29.78 -1.30 -12.01
N THR A 74 -28.96 -0.27 -11.77
CA THR A 74 -29.41 1.11 -11.68
C THR A 74 -28.31 2.03 -12.18
N SER A 75 -28.67 3.04 -12.98
CA SER A 75 -27.71 4.01 -13.50
C SER A 75 -27.10 4.83 -12.37
N ALA A 76 -27.88 5.22 -11.37
CA ALA A 76 -27.40 6.04 -10.25
C ALA A 76 -27.15 5.17 -9.01
N GLN A 77 -25.90 5.09 -8.54
CA GLN A 77 -25.60 4.62 -7.20
C GLN A 77 -25.22 5.77 -6.29
N GLU A 78 -25.93 5.87 -5.17
CA GLU A 78 -25.68 6.92 -4.18
C GLU A 78 -24.46 6.58 -3.32
N LEU A 79 -23.67 7.61 -3.03
CA LEU A 79 -22.59 7.60 -2.04
C LEU A 79 -22.87 8.76 -1.08
N SER A 80 -23.12 8.43 0.18
CA SER A 80 -23.47 9.41 1.20
C SER A 80 -22.23 9.94 1.89
N LEU A 81 -22.10 11.27 1.87
CA LEU A 81 -21.23 12.02 2.77
C LEU A 81 -22.11 13.03 3.49
N GLY A 82 -22.68 12.60 4.62
CA GLY A 82 -23.45 13.47 5.50
C GLY A 82 -22.62 14.61 6.08
N ASN A 83 -23.29 15.56 6.75
CA ASN A 83 -22.60 16.71 7.34
C ASN A 83 -21.55 16.27 8.39
N GLU A 84 -21.80 15.20 9.13
CA GLU A 84 -20.86 14.59 10.07
C GLU A 84 -19.58 14.07 9.41
N CYS A 85 -19.67 13.66 8.13
CA CYS A 85 -18.54 13.20 7.34
C CYS A 85 -17.74 14.41 6.82
N LEU A 86 -18.45 15.39 6.26
CA LEU A 86 -17.87 16.54 5.56
C LEU A 86 -17.30 17.61 6.50
N GLN A 87 -17.83 17.74 7.72
CA GLN A 87 -17.34 18.69 8.72
C GLN A 87 -16.27 18.10 9.65
N SER A 88 -15.97 16.80 9.51
CA SER A 88 -14.90 16.15 10.27
C SER A 88 -13.52 16.68 9.85
N LYS A 89 -12.58 16.76 10.81
CA LYS A 89 -11.16 17.01 10.49
C LYS A 89 -10.55 15.95 9.56
N TYR A 90 -11.20 14.79 9.41
CA TYR A 90 -10.79 13.69 8.54
C TYR A 90 -11.67 13.56 7.29
N ALA A 91 -12.41 14.60 6.91
CA ALA A 91 -13.41 14.54 5.84
C ALA A 91 -12.87 13.97 4.52
N VAL A 92 -11.64 14.34 4.13
CA VAL A 92 -11.00 13.79 2.91
C VAL A 92 -10.74 12.29 3.05
N ALA A 93 -10.21 11.83 4.19
CA ALA A 93 -9.95 10.41 4.43
C ALA A 93 -11.24 9.58 4.42
N ILE A 94 -12.31 10.10 5.04
CA ILE A 94 -13.64 9.49 5.02
C ILE A 94 -14.14 9.39 3.57
N ALA A 95 -14.03 10.45 2.78
CA ALA A 95 -14.41 10.41 1.37
C ALA A 95 -13.56 9.40 0.56
N VAL A 96 -12.25 9.28 0.83
CA VAL A 96 -11.38 8.26 0.21
C VAL A 96 -11.86 6.85 0.56
N HIS A 97 -12.25 6.59 1.82
CA HIS A 97 -12.82 5.32 2.27
C HIS A 97 -14.12 4.97 1.53
N GLU A 98 -15.08 5.89 1.50
CA GLU A 98 -16.37 5.64 0.83
C GLU A 98 -16.22 5.45 -0.69
N MET A 99 -15.24 6.13 -1.30
CA MET A 99 -14.85 5.85 -2.68
C MET A 99 -14.20 4.48 -2.83
N GLY A 100 -13.41 4.02 -1.85
CA GLY A 100 -12.85 2.67 -1.83
C GLY A 100 -13.92 1.59 -1.93
N HIS A 101 -15.03 1.74 -1.18
CA HIS A 101 -16.21 0.91 -1.38
C HIS A 101 -16.72 0.98 -2.82
N ALA A 102 -17.02 2.18 -3.34
CA ALA A 102 -17.53 2.32 -4.70
C ALA A 102 -16.60 1.74 -5.77
N ILE A 103 -15.29 1.76 -5.53
CA ILE A 103 -14.25 1.18 -6.40
C ILE A 103 -14.29 -0.35 -6.37
N GLY A 104 -14.63 -0.95 -5.23
CA GLY A 104 -14.83 -2.40 -5.09
C GLY A 104 -14.31 -3.03 -3.80
N PHE A 105 -13.89 -2.24 -2.81
CA PHE A 105 -13.34 -2.77 -1.57
C PHE A 105 -14.44 -3.06 -0.54
N PHE A 106 -14.36 -4.24 0.08
CA PHE A 106 -14.99 -4.47 1.38
C PHE A 106 -14.06 -3.95 2.49
N HIS A 107 -14.54 -3.92 3.73
CA HIS A 107 -13.67 -3.65 4.86
C HIS A 107 -12.60 -4.74 5.00
N GLU A 108 -11.38 -4.35 5.38
CA GLU A 108 -10.24 -5.27 5.45
C GLU A 108 -10.48 -6.40 6.46
N HIS A 109 -11.13 -6.10 7.60
CA HIS A 109 -11.54 -7.08 8.61
C HIS A 109 -12.67 -8.01 8.15
N ALA A 110 -13.17 -7.88 6.92
CA ALA A 110 -14.16 -8.79 6.34
C ALA A 110 -13.54 -9.81 5.38
N ARG A 111 -12.21 -9.78 5.19
CA ARG A 111 -11.50 -10.75 4.34
C ARG A 111 -11.70 -12.20 4.80
N PRO A 112 -11.66 -13.17 3.86
CA PRO A 112 -11.77 -14.59 4.19
C PRO A 112 -10.65 -15.12 5.09
N ASP A 113 -9.45 -14.55 4.99
CA ASP A 113 -8.26 -14.93 5.75
C ASP A 113 -8.03 -14.10 7.02
N ARG A 114 -8.95 -13.18 7.35
CA ARG A 114 -8.78 -12.22 8.46
C ARG A 114 -8.41 -12.87 9.80
N ASP A 115 -8.91 -14.09 10.06
CA ASP A 115 -8.83 -14.68 11.40
C ASP A 115 -7.38 -15.11 11.71
N ASN A 116 -6.48 -15.09 10.71
CA ASN A 116 -5.03 -15.22 10.87
C ASN A 116 -4.34 -13.94 11.35
N TYR A 117 -5.05 -12.81 11.38
CA TYR A 117 -4.52 -11.47 11.64
C TYR A 117 -5.28 -10.74 12.75
N VAL A 118 -6.58 -10.96 12.87
CA VAL A 118 -7.42 -10.35 13.90
C VAL A 118 -8.34 -11.37 14.56
N THR A 119 -8.73 -11.09 15.80
CA THR A 119 -9.75 -11.81 16.55
C THR A 119 -10.93 -10.88 16.79
N ILE A 120 -12.14 -11.35 16.52
CA ILE A 120 -13.36 -10.58 16.83
C ILE A 120 -13.84 -10.93 18.23
N GLN A 121 -13.95 -9.91 19.06
CA GLN A 121 -14.50 -10.02 20.42
C GLN A 121 -16.02 -9.88 20.36
N TRP A 122 -16.70 -10.99 20.05
CA TRP A 122 -18.14 -11.01 19.79
C TRP A 122 -18.98 -10.48 20.95
N ASP A 123 -18.57 -10.75 22.19
CA ASP A 123 -19.26 -10.29 23.40
C ASP A 123 -19.17 -8.77 23.62
N ASN A 124 -18.20 -8.11 22.98
CA ASN A 124 -18.02 -6.66 23.05
C ASN A 124 -18.86 -5.91 22.01
N ILE A 125 -19.47 -6.60 21.04
CA ILE A 125 -20.26 -6.00 19.97
C ILE A 125 -21.67 -5.66 20.48
N ARG A 126 -22.14 -4.45 20.19
CA ARG A 126 -23.51 -4.04 20.51
C ARG A 126 -24.53 -4.95 19.84
N TRP A 127 -25.56 -5.34 20.61
CA TRP A 127 -26.65 -6.20 20.10
C TRP A 127 -27.22 -5.68 18.78
N GLY A 128 -27.42 -6.60 17.82
CA GLY A 128 -27.90 -6.29 16.46
C GLY A 128 -26.81 -5.85 15.48
N ARG A 129 -25.54 -5.72 15.89
CA ARG A 129 -24.43 -5.28 15.02
C ARG A 129 -23.48 -6.39 14.56
N TYR A 130 -23.69 -7.63 15.01
CA TYR A 130 -22.83 -8.78 14.67
C TYR A 130 -22.62 -8.98 13.15
N ARG A 131 -23.61 -8.66 12.32
CA ARG A 131 -23.54 -8.82 10.86
C ARG A 131 -22.46 -7.95 10.20
N HIS A 132 -22.05 -6.85 10.84
CA HIS A 132 -20.96 -5.99 10.35
C HIS A 132 -19.57 -6.60 10.53
N PHE A 133 -19.46 -7.70 11.28
CA PHE A 133 -18.20 -8.42 11.53
C PHE A 133 -18.16 -9.78 10.83
N VAL A 134 -19.14 -10.09 9.99
CA VAL A 134 -19.13 -11.34 9.23
C VAL A 134 -18.08 -11.23 8.12
N ARG A 135 -17.20 -12.23 8.03
CA ARG A 135 -16.25 -12.36 6.93
C ARG A 135 -16.93 -12.90 5.67
N PHE A 136 -16.41 -12.52 4.51
CA PHE A 136 -16.85 -13.06 3.22
C PHE A 136 -15.99 -14.26 2.81
N GLY A 137 -16.50 -15.10 1.90
CA GLY A 137 -15.74 -16.20 1.31
C GLY A 137 -14.93 -15.78 0.08
N TYR A 138 -13.99 -16.63 -0.35
CA TYR A 138 -13.20 -16.42 -1.58
C TYR A 138 -14.02 -16.41 -2.87
N ASN A 139 -15.27 -16.89 -2.84
CA ASN A 139 -16.22 -16.75 -3.94
C ASN A 139 -16.70 -15.29 -4.13
N MET A 140 -16.51 -14.44 -3.13
CA MET A 140 -16.96 -13.04 -3.14
C MET A 140 -15.78 -12.06 -3.10
N ILE A 141 -14.69 -12.39 -2.42
CA ILE A 141 -13.48 -11.57 -2.29
C ILE A 141 -12.30 -12.26 -2.95
N ASP A 142 -11.63 -11.54 -3.86
CA ASP A 142 -10.31 -11.88 -4.38
C ASP A 142 -9.27 -11.00 -3.67
N THR A 143 -8.28 -11.62 -3.01
CA THR A 143 -7.21 -10.92 -2.31
C THR A 143 -6.07 -10.50 -3.24
N PHE A 144 -6.07 -10.93 -4.51
CA PHE A 144 -5.01 -10.72 -5.48
C PHE A 144 -3.62 -11.15 -4.98
N ASP A 145 -3.58 -12.09 -4.05
CA ASP A 145 -2.37 -12.54 -3.36
C ASP A 145 -1.63 -11.39 -2.64
N ILE A 146 -2.40 -10.43 -2.13
CA ILE A 146 -1.91 -9.30 -1.35
C ILE A 146 -2.12 -9.62 0.14
N PRO A 147 -1.10 -9.42 0.99
CA PRO A 147 -1.20 -9.70 2.42
C PRO A 147 -2.27 -8.83 3.10
N TYR A 148 -2.69 -9.25 4.29
CA TYR A 148 -3.62 -8.47 5.11
C TYR A 148 -2.99 -7.13 5.51
N ASP A 149 -3.77 -6.06 5.43
CA ASP A 149 -3.28 -4.71 5.63
C ASP A 149 -3.92 -4.01 6.85
N TYR A 150 -3.24 -4.08 7.99
CA TYR A 150 -3.65 -3.35 9.19
C TYR A 150 -3.72 -1.83 9.00
N LEU A 151 -3.00 -1.29 8.01
CA LEU A 151 -2.97 0.15 7.71
C LEU A 151 -3.94 0.54 6.60
N SER A 152 -4.74 -0.39 6.08
CA SER A 152 -5.71 -0.08 5.03
C SER A 152 -6.66 1.01 5.51
N ILE A 153 -6.96 1.96 4.62
CA ILE A 153 -8.02 2.94 4.90
C ILE A 153 -9.39 2.25 5.06
N MET A 154 -9.52 1.00 4.60
CA MET A 154 -10.72 0.18 4.69
C MET A 154 -10.78 -0.66 5.98
N HIS A 155 -9.81 -0.56 6.88
CA HIS A 155 -9.83 -1.31 8.15
C HIS A 155 -10.66 -0.58 9.21
N TYR A 156 -11.49 -1.29 9.97
CA TYR A 156 -12.19 -0.75 11.13
C TYR A 156 -11.24 -0.38 12.28
N ALA A 157 -11.66 0.58 13.11
CA ALA A 157 -11.04 0.82 14.39
C ALA A 157 -11.28 -0.36 15.37
N ASP A 158 -10.44 -0.46 16.39
CA ASP A 158 -10.47 -1.58 17.34
C ASP A 158 -11.73 -1.64 18.21
N ASN A 159 -12.48 -0.54 18.33
CA ASN A 159 -13.69 -0.42 19.16
C ASN A 159 -14.98 -0.17 18.36
N GLU A 160 -14.95 -0.36 17.04
CA GLU A 160 -16.08 -0.10 16.16
C GLU A 160 -17.31 -0.93 16.60
N PHE A 161 -18.51 -0.34 16.60
CA PHE A 161 -19.75 -0.95 17.13
C PHE A 161 -19.70 -1.56 18.55
N SER A 162 -18.70 -1.21 19.37
CA SER A 162 -18.62 -1.65 20.77
C SER A 162 -19.79 -1.11 21.61
N TRP A 163 -20.32 -1.92 22.53
CA TRP A 163 -21.32 -1.43 23.50
C TRP A 163 -20.68 -0.56 24.59
N ASN A 164 -19.37 -0.64 24.79
CA ASN A 164 -18.59 0.30 25.61
C ASN A 164 -17.27 0.64 24.91
N ARG A 165 -17.33 1.55 23.92
CA ARG A 165 -16.19 1.94 23.08
C ARG A 165 -14.98 2.52 23.84
N HIS A 166 -15.16 2.96 25.08
CA HIS A 166 -14.08 3.56 25.87
C HIS A 166 -13.19 2.54 26.56
N SER A 167 -13.67 1.31 26.73
CA SER A 167 -12.98 0.28 27.50
C SER A 167 -12.93 -1.07 26.80
N LEU A 168 -13.78 -1.30 25.80
CA LEU A 168 -13.91 -2.59 25.13
C LEU A 168 -13.63 -2.48 23.63
N ARG A 169 -12.71 -3.32 23.19
CA ARG A 169 -12.38 -3.54 21.78
C ARG A 169 -13.27 -4.63 21.19
N THR A 170 -13.73 -4.44 19.97
CA THR A 170 -14.43 -5.45 19.16
C THR A 170 -13.47 -6.18 18.23
N ILE A 171 -12.32 -5.59 17.91
CA ILE A 171 -11.27 -6.19 17.08
C ILE A 171 -9.93 -6.16 17.82
N GLU A 172 -9.36 -7.34 18.02
CA GLU A 172 -8.00 -7.49 18.56
C GLU A 172 -7.05 -7.95 17.46
N THR A 173 -5.93 -7.25 17.28
CA THR A 173 -4.89 -7.65 16.32
C THR A 173 -4.02 -8.74 16.93
N ARG A 174 -3.65 -9.74 16.13
CA ARG A 174 -2.70 -10.77 16.55
C ARG A 174 -1.29 -10.24 16.66
N ASP A 175 -0.93 -9.26 15.81
CA ASP A 175 0.29 -8.49 15.98
C ASP A 175 0.00 -7.27 16.88
N PRO A 176 0.55 -7.22 18.10
CA PRO A 176 0.27 -6.14 19.05
C PRO A 176 0.81 -4.78 18.59
N ALA A 177 1.75 -4.73 17.64
CA ALA A 177 2.26 -3.47 17.09
C ALA A 177 1.18 -2.65 16.38
N TYR A 178 0.12 -3.31 15.88
CA TYR A 178 -0.95 -2.68 15.12
C TYR A 178 -2.24 -2.42 15.91
N GLN A 179 -2.33 -2.88 17.17
CA GLN A 179 -3.58 -2.87 17.94
C GLN A 179 -4.19 -1.47 18.07
N ASN A 180 -3.35 -0.46 18.28
CA ASN A 180 -3.77 0.94 18.44
C ASN A 180 -3.55 1.76 17.17
N ILE A 181 -3.42 1.11 16.00
CA ILE A 181 -3.18 1.77 14.72
C ILE A 181 -4.32 1.49 13.73
N ILE A 182 -4.92 0.29 13.79
CA ILE A 182 -6.04 -0.07 12.92
C ILE A 182 -7.17 0.97 12.97
N GLY A 183 -7.72 1.29 11.79
CA GLY A 183 -8.80 2.28 11.64
C GLY A 183 -8.43 3.74 11.85
N GLN A 184 -7.13 4.07 11.95
CA GLN A 184 -6.66 5.46 12.09
C GLN A 184 -6.03 6.02 10.81
N SER A 185 -5.99 5.25 9.72
CA SER A 185 -5.40 5.66 8.45
C SER A 185 -6.13 6.85 7.83
N ILE A 186 -5.37 7.90 7.50
CA ILE A 186 -5.90 9.14 6.89
C ILE A 186 -5.64 9.22 5.37
N SER A 187 -5.07 8.17 4.80
CA SER A 187 -4.64 8.09 3.40
C SER A 187 -4.58 6.62 3.00
N LEU A 188 -4.59 6.37 1.69
CA LEU A 188 -4.39 5.03 1.12
C LEU A 188 -3.05 4.45 1.60
N SER A 189 -3.08 3.20 2.03
CA SER A 189 -1.87 2.43 2.27
C SER A 189 -1.18 2.04 0.95
N PHE A 190 0.05 1.57 1.04
CA PHE A 190 0.72 0.94 -0.10
C PHE A 190 -0.10 -0.23 -0.69
N LEU A 191 -0.73 -1.04 0.17
CA LEU A 191 -1.45 -2.24 -0.25
C LEU A 191 -2.83 -1.91 -0.83
N ASP A 192 -3.52 -0.87 -0.35
CA ASP A 192 -4.74 -0.32 -0.97
C ASP A 192 -4.45 0.07 -2.43
N ILE A 193 -3.32 0.77 -2.65
CA ILE A 193 -2.90 1.24 -3.97
C ILE A 193 -2.50 0.05 -4.85
N LYS A 194 -1.67 -0.87 -4.33
CA LYS A 194 -1.23 -2.07 -5.07
C LYS A 194 -2.43 -2.90 -5.51
N MET A 195 -3.37 -3.16 -4.60
CA MET A 195 -4.59 -3.92 -4.87
C MET A 195 -5.45 -3.26 -5.94
N THR A 196 -5.63 -1.95 -5.86
CA THR A 196 -6.40 -1.22 -6.87
C THR A 196 -5.74 -1.29 -8.25
N ASN A 197 -4.42 -1.14 -8.32
CA ASN A 197 -3.69 -1.22 -9.58
C ASN A 197 -3.73 -2.63 -10.20
N GLN A 198 -3.68 -3.69 -9.39
CA GLN A 198 -3.88 -5.08 -9.85
C GLN A 198 -5.32 -5.32 -10.28
N MET A 199 -6.29 -4.88 -9.47
CA MET A 199 -7.72 -5.04 -9.72
C MET A 199 -8.15 -4.35 -11.03
N TYR A 200 -7.66 -3.14 -11.30
CA TYR A 200 -7.99 -2.39 -12.53
C TYR A 200 -6.96 -2.59 -13.66
N LYS A 201 -6.00 -3.51 -13.48
CA LYS A 201 -4.96 -3.84 -14.47
C LYS A 201 -4.25 -2.58 -15.00
N CYS A 202 -3.90 -1.65 -14.11
CA CYS A 202 -3.36 -0.35 -14.49
C CYS A 202 -2.04 -0.42 -15.28
N ALA A 203 -1.28 -1.51 -15.10
CA ALA A 203 -0.06 -1.78 -15.86
C ALA A 203 -0.30 -2.41 -17.24
N ALA A 204 -1.54 -2.67 -17.65
CA ALA A 204 -1.83 -3.34 -18.94
C ALA A 204 -1.34 -2.56 -20.17
N ARG A 205 -1.25 -1.23 -20.05
CA ARG A 205 -0.69 -0.35 -21.10
C ARG A 205 0.84 -0.28 -21.10
N CYS A 206 1.48 -0.83 -20.08
CA CYS A 206 2.92 -0.74 -19.94
C CYS A 206 3.61 -1.81 -20.78
N PRO A 207 4.83 -1.55 -21.27
CA PRO A 207 5.58 -2.54 -22.02
C PRO A 207 5.81 -3.80 -21.18
N SER A 208 5.62 -4.97 -21.78
CA SER A 208 5.68 -6.27 -21.09
C SER A 208 7.05 -6.60 -20.46
N TYR A 209 8.11 -5.93 -20.94
CA TYR A 209 9.46 -6.05 -20.40
C TYR A 209 9.67 -5.25 -19.11
N VAL A 210 8.78 -4.32 -18.75
CA VAL A 210 8.89 -3.57 -17.49
C VAL A 210 8.43 -4.45 -16.36
N ARG A 211 9.38 -4.89 -15.53
CA ARG A 211 9.09 -5.69 -14.33
C ARG A 211 9.83 -5.14 -13.14
N CYS A 212 9.13 -5.07 -12.01
CA CYS A 212 9.71 -4.67 -10.75
C CYS A 212 10.35 -5.89 -10.08
N THR A 213 11.64 -5.80 -9.79
CA THR A 213 12.41 -6.89 -9.18
C THR A 213 12.47 -6.80 -7.67
N ARG A 214 12.08 -5.66 -7.09
CA ARG A 214 12.06 -5.49 -5.65
C ARG A 214 10.90 -6.25 -5.02
N PRO A 215 11.12 -6.96 -3.89
CA PRO A 215 10.04 -7.49 -3.09
C PRO A 215 9.06 -6.38 -2.71
N ASN A 216 7.78 -6.72 -2.62
CA ASN A 216 6.73 -5.77 -2.26
C ASN A 216 6.72 -4.50 -3.13
N SER A 217 6.93 -4.64 -4.43
CA SER A 217 6.77 -3.55 -5.41
C SER A 217 5.80 -3.95 -6.53
N PHE A 218 5.31 -2.98 -7.29
CA PHE A 218 4.45 -3.23 -8.45
C PHE A 218 4.66 -2.18 -9.54
N VAL A 219 4.30 -2.50 -10.78
CA VAL A 219 4.32 -1.53 -11.89
C VAL A 219 3.10 -0.63 -11.77
N GLY A 220 3.33 0.65 -11.51
CA GLY A 220 2.28 1.67 -11.38
C GLY A 220 1.69 2.11 -12.72
N PRO A 221 0.69 3.00 -12.69
CA PRO A 221 -0.01 3.47 -13.89
C PRO A 221 0.91 4.28 -14.82
N THR A 222 2.00 4.86 -14.30
CA THR A 222 3.02 5.60 -15.06
C THR A 222 4.10 4.69 -15.66
N CYS A 223 3.94 3.36 -15.57
CA CYS A 223 4.93 2.37 -15.99
C CYS A 223 6.27 2.47 -15.24
N ARG A 224 6.24 3.06 -14.04
CA ARG A 224 7.33 3.07 -13.08
C ARG A 224 7.09 2.02 -12.00
N CYS A 225 8.17 1.50 -11.42
CA CYS A 225 8.06 0.61 -10.27
C CYS A 225 7.75 1.43 -9.02
N MET A 226 6.71 1.03 -8.32
CA MET A 226 6.23 1.66 -7.10
C MET A 226 6.55 0.78 -5.91
N CYS A 227 7.16 1.38 -4.90
CA CYS A 227 7.59 0.77 -3.65
C CYS A 227 6.76 1.34 -2.49
N PRO A 228 6.74 0.66 -1.32
CA PRO A 228 6.08 1.18 -0.13
C PRO A 228 6.63 2.56 0.23
N GLY A 229 5.70 3.49 0.48
CA GLY A 229 6.03 4.78 1.07
C GLY A 229 6.48 4.63 2.53
N TYR A 230 6.75 5.77 3.18
CA TYR A 230 7.13 5.77 4.59
C TYR A 230 6.00 5.21 5.46
N HIS A 231 6.36 4.37 6.43
CA HIS A 231 5.42 3.72 7.35
C HIS A 231 4.29 2.91 6.68
N GLY A 232 4.46 2.47 5.42
CA GLY A 232 3.46 1.69 4.69
C GLY A 232 2.30 2.51 4.12
N LEU A 233 2.32 3.84 4.25
CA LEU A 233 1.32 4.73 3.65
C LEU A 233 1.80 5.22 2.29
N GLY A 234 0.86 5.29 1.33
CA GLY A 234 1.13 5.72 -0.03
C GLY A 234 2.17 4.86 -0.76
N THR A 235 2.71 5.43 -1.84
CA THR A 235 3.77 4.80 -2.63
C THR A 235 4.87 5.81 -2.94
N ARG A 236 6.05 5.30 -3.27
CA ARG A 236 7.13 6.09 -3.86
C ARG A 236 7.71 5.36 -5.05
N GLU A 237 8.23 6.10 -6.02
CA GLU A 237 8.99 5.45 -7.08
C GLU A 237 10.16 4.66 -6.48
N CYS A 238 10.30 3.42 -6.91
CA CYS A 238 11.40 2.59 -6.49
C CYS A 238 12.72 3.15 -7.08
N PRO A 239 13.86 3.00 -6.37
CA PRO A 239 15.17 3.40 -6.90
C PRO A 239 15.45 2.76 -8.27
N HIS A 240 16.18 3.45 -9.15
CA HIS A 240 16.40 3.06 -10.56
C HIS A 240 16.89 1.61 -10.78
N GLU A 241 17.59 0.99 -9.82
CA GLU A 241 18.05 -0.41 -9.89
C GLU A 241 16.93 -1.46 -9.72
N SER A 242 15.68 -1.03 -9.53
CA SER A 242 14.51 -1.89 -9.26
C SER A 242 13.71 -2.30 -10.49
N THR A 243 14.09 -1.83 -11.67
CA THR A 243 13.45 -2.16 -12.95
C THR A 243 14.35 -3.08 -13.75
N GLN A 244 13.89 -4.29 -14.07
CA GLN A 244 14.47 -5.03 -15.17
C GLN A 244 13.89 -4.47 -16.47
N ILE A 245 14.75 -3.94 -17.34
CA ILE A 245 14.45 -3.83 -18.76
C ILE A 245 14.88 -5.17 -19.35
N VAL A 246 13.93 -6.03 -19.70
CA VAL A 246 14.25 -7.24 -20.47
C VAL A 246 14.61 -6.78 -21.89
N HIS A 247 15.86 -6.37 -22.08
CA HIS A 247 16.41 -6.21 -23.43
C HIS A 247 16.43 -7.60 -24.07
N GLY A 248 15.60 -7.80 -25.09
CA GLY A 248 15.84 -8.86 -26.06
C GLY A 248 17.25 -8.71 -26.61
N TYR A 249 18.05 -9.77 -26.47
CA TYR A 249 19.35 -10.01 -27.10
C TYR A 249 20.12 -8.77 -27.60
N GLY A 250 21.02 -8.24 -26.77
CA GLY A 250 21.99 -7.21 -27.15
C GLY A 250 22.94 -6.94 -26.00
N GLY A 251 24.17 -7.45 -26.10
CA GLY A 251 25.07 -7.66 -24.97
C GLY A 251 25.53 -6.40 -24.23
N HIS A 252 25.30 -6.39 -22.91
CA HIS A 252 26.29 -5.93 -21.93
C HIS A 252 26.19 -6.82 -20.70
N ARG A 253 27.25 -7.58 -20.42
CA ARG A 253 27.40 -8.38 -19.20
C ARG A 253 27.44 -7.43 -17.99
N HIS A 254 26.30 -7.11 -17.40
CA HIS A 254 26.28 -6.73 -16.00
C HIS A 254 26.51 -8.01 -15.19
N ARG A 255 27.66 -8.07 -14.51
CA ARG A 255 27.96 -9.15 -13.55
C ARG A 255 26.76 -9.31 -12.62
N LEU A 256 26.30 -10.55 -12.43
CA LEU A 256 25.30 -10.85 -11.40
C LEU A 256 25.77 -10.22 -10.08
N ASP A 257 24.86 -9.47 -9.45
CA ASP A 257 25.08 -8.84 -8.15
C ASP A 257 24.96 -9.88 -7.03
N CYS A 258 25.96 -10.76 -6.97
CA CYS A 258 26.08 -11.90 -6.07
C CYS A 258 27.44 -11.88 -5.36
N TYR A 259 27.58 -12.61 -4.25
CA TYR A 259 28.85 -12.72 -3.52
C TYR A 259 29.49 -14.10 -3.64
N GLN A 260 30.82 -14.16 -3.61
CA GLN A 260 31.62 -15.40 -3.58
C GLN A 260 32.21 -15.62 -2.18
N GLY A 261 32.45 -16.88 -1.82
CA GLY A 261 33.02 -17.25 -0.52
C GLY A 261 32.18 -16.71 0.65
N ASN A 262 32.79 -15.88 1.50
CA ASN A 262 32.10 -15.15 2.57
C ASN A 262 31.68 -13.71 2.19
N GLY A 263 31.97 -13.26 0.97
CA GLY A 263 31.60 -11.92 0.50
C GLY A 263 32.54 -10.79 0.93
N ASN A 264 33.76 -11.09 1.38
CA ASN A 264 34.78 -10.08 1.69
C ASN A 264 35.16 -9.18 0.50
N THR A 265 35.10 -9.73 -0.71
CA THR A 265 35.34 -9.03 -1.98
C THR A 265 34.05 -8.49 -2.61
N TYR A 266 32.89 -8.67 -1.98
CA TYR A 266 31.63 -8.17 -2.51
C TYR A 266 31.64 -6.64 -2.59
N ARG A 267 31.42 -6.11 -3.79
CA ARG A 267 31.38 -4.66 -4.10
C ARG A 267 30.13 -4.27 -4.87
N GLY A 268 29.07 -5.07 -4.79
CA GLY A 268 27.79 -4.75 -5.39
C GLY A 268 27.04 -3.62 -4.66
N SER A 269 25.88 -3.26 -5.19
CA SER A 269 25.06 -2.12 -4.74
C SER A 269 23.88 -2.51 -3.85
N ARG A 270 23.78 -3.77 -3.40
CA ARG A 270 22.74 -4.18 -2.44
C ARG A 270 22.85 -3.36 -1.16
N SER A 271 21.73 -2.86 -0.67
CA SER A 271 21.65 -1.98 0.51
C SER A 271 20.47 -2.33 1.42
N TRP A 272 20.10 -3.61 1.47
CA TRP A 272 19.01 -4.12 2.30
C TRP A 272 19.30 -5.50 2.89
N THR A 273 18.66 -5.76 4.03
CA THR A 273 18.79 -6.98 4.81
C THR A 273 17.83 -8.07 4.35
N ARG A 274 18.01 -9.30 4.83
CA ARG A 274 17.08 -10.42 4.58
C ARG A 274 15.68 -10.15 5.12
N SER A 275 15.55 -9.41 6.22
CA SER A 275 14.25 -8.96 6.71
C SER A 275 13.70 -7.74 5.95
N GLY A 276 14.38 -7.27 4.90
CA GLY A 276 13.95 -6.13 4.07
C GLY A 276 14.26 -4.75 4.66
N ARG A 277 15.06 -4.64 5.74
CA ARG A 277 15.43 -3.35 6.33
C ARG A 277 16.49 -2.67 5.47
N ALA A 278 16.39 -1.35 5.34
CA ALA A 278 17.40 -0.56 4.64
C ALA A 278 18.67 -0.47 5.49
N CYS A 279 19.81 -0.69 4.85
CA CYS A 279 21.11 -0.51 5.47
C CYS A 279 21.35 0.97 5.81
N LEU A 280 21.97 1.21 6.95
CA LEU A 280 22.52 2.51 7.32
C LEU A 280 23.78 2.81 6.49
N ASN A 281 24.04 4.10 6.26
CA ASN A 281 25.26 4.55 5.63
C ASN A 281 26.45 4.32 6.58
N TRP A 282 27.54 3.71 6.11
CA TRP A 282 28.71 3.42 6.95
C TRP A 282 29.40 4.67 7.48
N SER A 283 29.21 5.82 6.82
CA SER A 283 29.66 7.12 7.33
C SER A 283 28.84 7.64 8.51
N ASN A 284 27.65 7.08 8.76
CA ASN A 284 26.77 7.48 9.86
C ASN A 284 26.87 6.54 11.06
N THR A 285 27.71 5.50 11.00
CA THR A 285 27.91 4.51 12.06
C THR A 285 29.28 4.67 12.71
N LEU A 286 29.77 5.91 12.85
CA LEU A 286 31.12 6.24 13.33
C LEU A 286 31.41 5.71 14.74
N ASP A 287 30.36 5.52 15.54
CA ASP A 287 30.41 5.00 16.91
C ASP A 287 30.33 3.46 16.99
N ARG A 288 30.44 2.76 15.85
CA ARG A 288 30.37 1.29 15.76
C ARG A 288 31.70 0.66 15.38
N ASP A 289 31.85 -0.62 15.70
CA ASP A 289 33.07 -1.42 15.46
C ASP A 289 33.51 -1.42 13.99
N VAL A 290 32.54 -1.36 13.07
CA VAL A 290 32.77 -1.24 11.63
C VAL A 290 32.22 0.10 11.17
N SER A 291 33.10 1.00 10.74
CA SER A 291 32.74 2.33 10.28
C SER A 291 33.81 2.86 9.34
N THR A 292 33.58 4.05 8.78
CA THR A 292 34.60 4.74 8.00
C THR A 292 35.82 5.18 8.83
N LEU A 293 35.70 5.21 10.17
CA LEU A 293 36.86 5.42 11.07
C LEU A 293 37.71 4.15 11.20
N SER A 294 37.07 3.00 11.39
CA SER A 294 37.78 1.70 11.50
C SER A 294 38.35 1.22 10.16
N TYR A 295 37.79 1.68 9.03
CA TYR A 295 38.19 1.30 7.67
C TYR A 295 38.45 2.54 6.80
N PRO A 296 39.56 3.27 7.05
CA PRO A 296 39.87 4.50 6.31
C PRO A 296 40.15 4.22 4.82
N ARG A 297 39.99 5.24 3.99
CA ARG A 297 40.23 5.25 2.52
C ARG A 297 39.43 4.20 1.72
N GLY A 298 38.29 3.73 2.22
CA GLY A 298 37.48 2.76 1.48
C GLY A 298 37.94 1.31 1.65
N SER A 299 38.80 1.02 2.62
CA SER A 299 39.26 -0.35 2.87
C SER A 299 38.07 -1.28 3.16
N ALA A 300 38.15 -2.51 2.64
CA ALA A 300 37.05 -3.48 2.62
C ALA A 300 35.73 -3.00 1.97
N GLY A 301 35.75 -1.90 1.21
CA GLY A 301 34.58 -1.32 0.55
C GLY A 301 33.66 -0.54 1.49
N ILE A 302 34.14 -0.11 2.67
CA ILE A 302 33.39 0.71 3.63
C ILE A 302 33.57 2.19 3.28
N GLY A 303 32.48 2.94 3.11
CA GLY A 303 32.55 4.34 2.65
C GLY A 303 31.22 5.07 2.77
N ASN A 304 31.12 6.24 2.12
CA ASN A 304 29.91 7.06 2.10
C ASN A 304 28.82 6.47 1.20
N HIS A 305 28.31 5.32 1.60
CA HIS A 305 27.20 4.60 0.97
C HIS A 305 26.61 3.64 2.01
N ASN A 306 25.44 3.08 1.73
CA ASN A 306 24.81 2.09 2.59
C ASN A 306 24.84 0.66 1.99
N TYR A 307 25.74 0.39 1.06
CA TYR A 307 25.84 -0.92 0.46
C TYR A 307 26.36 -1.98 1.42
N CYS A 308 25.83 -3.19 1.34
CA CYS A 308 26.23 -4.37 2.10
C CYS A 308 27.70 -4.69 1.88
N ARG A 309 28.43 -4.96 2.97
CA ARG A 309 29.84 -5.31 2.93
C ARG A 309 30.10 -6.45 3.91
N ASN A 310 31.21 -7.14 3.70
CA ASN A 310 31.72 -8.05 4.72
C ASN A 310 33.19 -7.74 5.04
N PRO A 311 33.46 -6.72 5.86
CA PRO A 311 34.82 -6.36 6.21
C PRO A 311 35.45 -7.31 7.25
N TYR A 312 34.64 -8.13 7.94
CA TYR A 312 35.08 -8.99 9.03
C TYR A 312 35.25 -10.46 8.56
N PRO A 313 36.44 -11.07 8.70
CA PRO A 313 36.70 -12.43 8.21
C PRO A 313 35.80 -13.52 8.80
N GLY A 314 35.32 -13.35 10.04
CA GLY A 314 34.50 -14.34 10.74
C GLY A 314 33.01 -14.36 10.37
N SER A 315 32.54 -13.42 9.55
CA SER A 315 31.14 -13.41 9.10
C SER A 315 30.99 -14.20 7.79
N PRO A 316 29.95 -15.05 7.62
CA PRO A 316 29.80 -15.93 6.48
C PRO A 316 29.24 -15.26 5.20
N GLN A 317 28.75 -14.02 5.28
CA GLN A 317 28.14 -13.31 4.15
C GLN A 317 28.09 -11.77 4.36
N PRO A 318 27.80 -10.98 3.30
CA PRO A 318 27.60 -9.53 3.43
C PRO A 318 26.49 -9.16 4.42
N TRP A 319 26.70 -8.06 5.12
CA TRP A 319 25.80 -7.53 6.14
C TRP A 319 25.87 -6.00 6.17
N CYS A 320 24.99 -5.39 6.96
CA CYS A 320 25.01 -3.96 7.25
C CYS A 320 24.36 -3.65 8.60
N TYR A 321 24.53 -2.41 9.07
CA TYR A 321 23.80 -1.91 10.23
C TYR A 321 22.39 -1.45 9.85
N VAL A 322 21.45 -1.62 10.77
CA VAL A 322 20.04 -1.23 10.64
C VAL A 322 19.48 -0.73 11.97
N GLY A 323 18.40 0.07 11.90
CA GLY A 323 17.68 0.59 13.06
C GLY A 323 18.01 2.04 13.40
N ASP A 324 17.00 2.78 13.86
CA ASP A 324 17.09 4.24 14.02
C ASP A 324 17.32 4.68 15.48
N ILE A 325 16.74 3.95 16.45
CA ILE A 325 16.88 4.22 17.90
C ILE A 325 17.85 3.24 18.57
N ARG A 326 17.84 1.98 18.13
CA ARG A 326 18.84 0.97 18.49
C ARG A 326 19.44 0.42 17.21
N ILE A 327 20.71 0.71 17.00
CA ILE A 327 21.49 0.22 15.87
C ILE A 327 21.99 -1.19 16.19
N PHE A 328 21.69 -2.15 15.33
CA PHE A 328 22.25 -3.49 15.33
C PHE A 328 22.61 -3.89 13.90
N TRP A 329 23.30 -5.02 13.72
CA TRP A 329 23.65 -5.52 12.39
C TRP A 329 22.72 -6.66 11.96
N GLU A 330 22.54 -6.80 10.66
CA GLU A 330 21.78 -7.90 10.08
C GLU A 330 22.39 -8.32 8.72
N TYR A 331 22.24 -9.58 8.37
CA TYR A 331 22.70 -10.09 7.08
C TYR A 331 21.91 -9.53 5.90
N CYS A 332 22.64 -9.28 4.82
CA CYS A 332 22.07 -8.78 3.59
C CYS A 332 21.43 -9.85 2.73
N ASP A 333 20.42 -9.44 1.96
CA ASP A 333 19.83 -10.25 0.90
C ASP A 333 20.67 -10.16 -0.38
N VAL A 334 21.89 -10.69 -0.29
CA VAL A 334 22.79 -10.85 -1.44
C VAL A 334 22.84 -12.35 -1.78
N PRO A 335 22.54 -12.77 -3.01
CA PRO A 335 22.67 -14.18 -3.39
C PRO A 335 24.14 -14.60 -3.47
N ARG A 336 24.44 -15.88 -3.22
CA ARG A 336 25.75 -16.45 -3.59
C ARG A 336 25.83 -16.60 -5.10
N CYS A 337 27.00 -16.40 -5.68
CA CYS A 337 27.19 -16.64 -7.11
C CYS A 337 27.14 -18.14 -7.39
N ASP A 338 26.28 -18.55 -8.33
CA ASP A 338 26.31 -19.88 -8.90
C ASP A 338 27.57 -19.99 -9.78
N TYR A 339 28.34 -21.07 -9.61
CA TYR A 339 29.54 -21.35 -10.40
C TYR A 339 29.19 -22.04 -11.72
#